data_AF-A0A496TNR7-F1
#
_entry.id   AF-A0A496TNR7-F1
#
_cell.length_a   1.000
_cell.length_b   1.000
_cell.length_c   1.000
_cell.angle_alpha   90.00
_cell.angle_beta   90.00
_cell.angle_gamma   90.00
#
_symmetry.space_group_name_H-M   'P 1'
#
loop_
_entity.id
_entity.type
_entity.pdbx_description
1 polymer ?
#
loop_
_entity_poly.entity_id
_entity_poly.type
_entity_poly.pdbx_seq_one_letter_code
_entity_poly.pdbx_strand_id
1 'polypeptide(L)'
;MEIITIPRVLREKLGDNGADSLVELLNRVSNHTRDDVLTFVEEKFEHHLSEEISKVNERITEEISKLDNRLTEEMGKVNERITKEISKLDNRLTEEIGKINERIAEERVSINQRITEEVAKVNQRVTDEIAMVRTDMHALRADLIKWMFIFWAGQIGVILGILFAFFR
;
A
#
# COMPACT_ATOMS: atom_id res chain seq x y z
N MET A 1 -63.57 -43.34 -20.08
CA MET A 1 -64.73 -43.74 -19.24
C MET A 1 -64.80 -45.25 -19.32
N GLU A 2 -64.63 -45.95 -18.21
CA GLU A 2 -64.97 -47.37 -18.19
C GLU A 2 -66.48 -47.46 -18.39
N ILE A 3 -66.92 -48.15 -19.45
CA ILE A 3 -68.34 -48.34 -19.70
C ILE A 3 -68.78 -49.47 -18.78
N ILE A 4 -69.41 -49.11 -17.66
CA ILE A 4 -69.96 -50.08 -16.72
C ILE A 4 -71.16 -50.75 -17.42
N THR A 5 -70.96 -51.99 -17.87
CA THR A 5 -72.02 -52.78 -18.52
C THR A 5 -72.59 -53.77 -17.51
N ILE A 6 -73.91 -53.92 -17.50
CA ILE A 6 -74.58 -54.87 -16.62
C ILE A 6 -74.60 -56.25 -17.30
N PRO A 7 -74.07 -57.30 -16.64
CA PRO A 7 -74.18 -58.67 -17.13
C PRO A 7 -75.63 -59.07 -17.44
N ARG A 8 -75.84 -59.80 -18.54
CA ARG A 8 -77.18 -60.20 -19.04
C ARG A 8 -78.07 -60.85 -17.97
N VAL A 9 -77.47 -61.67 -17.10
CA VAL A 9 -78.14 -62.35 -15.99
C VAL A 9 -78.74 -61.37 -14.97
N LEU A 10 -78.03 -60.27 -14.68
CA LEU A 10 -78.50 -59.23 -13.76
C LEU A 10 -79.58 -58.37 -14.40
N ARG A 11 -79.48 -58.11 -15.72
CA ARG A 11 -80.49 -57.37 -16.48
C ARG A 11 -81.83 -58.11 -16.54
N GLU A 12 -81.82 -59.43 -16.77
CA GLU A 12 -83.03 -60.26 -16.76
C GLU A 12 -83.71 -60.32 -15.38
N LYS A 13 -82.93 -60.24 -14.29
CA LYS A 13 -83.45 -60.31 -12.91
C LYS A 13 -83.95 -58.95 -12.38
N LEU A 14 -83.31 -57.85 -12.77
CA LEU A 14 -83.62 -56.50 -12.30
C LEU A 14 -84.62 -55.76 -13.21
N GLY A 15 -84.85 -56.25 -14.43
CA GLY A 15 -85.56 -55.53 -15.48
C GLY A 15 -84.75 -54.37 -16.06
N ASP A 16 -85.17 -53.82 -17.19
CA ASP A 16 -84.42 -52.76 -17.89
C ASP A 16 -84.26 -51.50 -17.03
N ASN A 17 -85.33 -51.03 -16.38
CA ASN A 17 -85.29 -49.86 -15.50
C ASN A 17 -84.37 -50.05 -14.27
N GLY A 18 -84.31 -51.27 -13.73
CA GLY A 18 -83.45 -51.60 -12.59
C GLY A 18 -81.98 -51.71 -12.98
N ALA A 19 -81.69 -52.23 -14.17
CA ALA A 19 -80.34 -52.27 -14.73
C ALA A 19 -79.80 -50.85 -15.01
N ASP A 20 -80.62 -49.96 -15.58
CA ASP A 20 -80.22 -48.57 -15.85
C ASP A 20 -79.97 -47.79 -14.55
N SER A 21 -80.83 -47.97 -13.54
CA SER A 21 -80.63 -47.37 -12.20
C SER A 21 -79.34 -47.85 -11.53
N LEU A 22 -78.97 -49.13 -11.73
CA LEU A 22 -77.71 -49.68 -11.22
C LEU A 22 -76.49 -49.09 -11.95
N VAL A 23 -76.57 -48.87 -13.26
CA VAL A 23 -75.51 -48.17 -14.02
C VAL A 23 -75.34 -46.73 -13.53
N GLU A 24 -76.42 -46.00 -13.28
CA GLU A 24 -76.35 -44.65 -12.71
C GLU A 24 -75.69 -44.63 -11.33
N LEU A 25 -76.07 -45.58 -10.46
CA LEU A 25 -75.46 -45.71 -9.13
C LEU A 25 -73.98 -46.05 -9.23
N LEU A 26 -73.61 -47.04 -10.05
CA LEU A 26 -72.22 -47.45 -10.23
C LEU A 26 -71.37 -46.32 -10.84
N ASN A 27 -71.89 -45.57 -11.80
CA ASN A 27 -71.22 -44.38 -12.33
C ASN A 27 -71.08 -43.28 -11.27
N ARG A 28 -72.10 -43.05 -10.44
CA ARG A 28 -72.04 -42.07 -9.33
C ARG A 28 -70.97 -42.47 -8.32
N VAL A 29 -70.96 -43.73 -7.89
CA VAL A 29 -69.96 -44.26 -6.95
C VAL A 29 -68.56 -44.21 -7.56
N SER A 30 -68.40 -44.65 -8.82
CA SER A 30 -67.09 -44.62 -9.51
C SER A 30 -66.54 -43.21 -9.66
N ASN A 31 -67.38 -42.23 -10.00
CA ASN A 31 -66.96 -40.83 -10.11
C ASN A 31 -66.61 -40.26 -8.74
N HIS A 32 -67.45 -40.51 -7.72
CA HIS A 32 -67.17 -40.05 -6.37
C HIS A 32 -65.86 -40.64 -5.81
N THR A 33 -65.63 -41.95 -5.97
CA THR A 33 -64.37 -42.59 -5.57
C THR A 33 -63.17 -42.02 -6.32
N ARG A 34 -63.32 -41.71 -7.63
CA ARG A 34 -62.24 -41.08 -8.40
C ARG A 34 -61.90 -39.70 -7.86
N ASP A 35 -62.90 -38.89 -7.56
CA ASP A 35 -62.71 -37.54 -7.02
C ASP A 35 -62.09 -37.58 -5.61
N ASP A 36 -62.54 -38.50 -4.76
CA ASP A 36 -61.96 -38.70 -3.42
C ASP A 36 -60.49 -39.14 -3.49
N VAL A 37 -60.18 -40.07 -4.39
CA VAL A 37 -58.80 -40.53 -4.62
C VAL A 37 -57.94 -39.40 -5.20
N LEU A 38 -58.47 -38.61 -6.13
CA LEU A 38 -57.75 -37.47 -6.70
C LEU A 38 -57.41 -36.46 -5.60
N THR A 39 -58.41 -36.07 -4.80
CA THR A 39 -58.24 -35.13 -3.68
C THR A 39 -57.21 -35.66 -2.67
N PHE A 40 -57.32 -36.93 -2.28
CA PHE A 40 -56.36 -37.55 -1.36
C PHE A 40 -54.93 -37.57 -1.91
N VAL A 41 -54.76 -37.86 -3.21
CA VAL A 41 -53.44 -37.87 -3.86
C VAL A 41 -52.89 -36.45 -3.95
N GLU A 42 -53.72 -35.46 -4.28
CA GLU A 42 -53.33 -34.05 -4.32
C GLU A 42 -52.84 -33.58 -2.94
N GLU A 43 -53.64 -33.76 -1.89
CA GLU A 43 -53.26 -33.38 -0.51
C GLU A 43 -51.97 -34.07 -0.07
N LYS A 44 -51.85 -35.38 -0.33
CA LYS A 44 -50.65 -36.12 0.05
C LYS A 44 -49.42 -35.67 -0.72
N PHE A 45 -49.58 -35.37 -2.01
CA PHE A 45 -48.50 -34.87 -2.86
C PHE A 45 -48.06 -33.47 -2.43
N GLU A 46 -49.00 -32.56 -2.19
CA GLU A 46 -48.70 -31.21 -1.69
C GLU A 46 -47.99 -31.25 -0.35
N HIS A 47 -48.43 -32.12 0.58
CA HIS A 47 -47.77 -32.31 1.85
C HIS A 47 -46.31 -32.77 1.69
N HIS A 48 -46.08 -33.84 0.92
CA HIS A 48 -44.72 -34.35 0.70
C HIS A 48 -43.84 -33.33 -0.02
N LEU A 49 -44.39 -32.60 -0.99
CA LEU A 49 -43.66 -31.56 -1.71
C LEU A 49 -43.26 -30.42 -0.77
N SER A 50 -44.17 -29.98 0.10
CA SER A 50 -43.91 -28.94 1.11
C SER A 50 -42.82 -29.38 2.10
N GLU A 51 -42.88 -30.63 2.58
CA GLU A 51 -41.86 -31.19 3.47
C GLU A 51 -40.49 -31.26 2.81
N GLU A 52 -40.41 -31.74 1.57
CA GLU A 52 -39.13 -31.83 0.85
C GLU A 52 -38.56 -30.44 0.55
N ILE A 53 -39.40 -29.47 0.17
CA ILE A 53 -38.98 -28.07 0.00
C ILE A 53 -38.43 -27.51 1.32
N SER A 54 -39.09 -27.78 2.45
CA SER A 54 -38.63 -27.32 3.77
C SER A 54 -37.26 -27.89 4.11
N LYS A 55 -37.06 -29.21 3.95
CA LYS A 55 -35.77 -29.87 4.20
C LYS A 55 -34.67 -29.31 3.29
N VAL A 56 -34.96 -29.07 2.02
CA VAL A 56 -34.00 -28.48 1.07
C VAL A 56 -33.62 -27.07 1.51
N ASN A 57 -34.60 -26.24 1.89
CA ASN A 57 -34.35 -24.88 2.37
C ASN A 57 -33.49 -24.87 3.64
N GLU A 58 -33.80 -25.73 4.63
CA GLU A 58 -32.99 -25.88 5.83
C GLU A 58 -31.54 -26.22 5.50
N ARG A 59 -31.33 -27.21 4.61
CA ARG A 59 -29.98 -27.61 4.19
C ARG A 59 -29.23 -26.50 3.45
N ILE A 60 -29.93 -25.72 2.63
CA ILE A 60 -29.35 -24.57 1.93
C ILE A 60 -28.93 -23.49 2.95
N THR A 61 -29.80 -23.18 3.92
CA THR A 61 -29.50 -22.20 4.97
C THR A 61 -28.28 -22.63 5.79
N GLU A 62 -28.18 -23.90 6.18
CA GLU A 62 -27.03 -24.42 6.91
C GLU A 62 -25.72 -24.31 6.12
N GLU A 63 -25.73 -24.68 4.83
CA GLU A 63 -24.54 -24.59 3.98
C GLU A 63 -24.11 -23.14 3.73
N ILE A 64 -25.07 -22.21 3.59
CA ILE A 64 -24.78 -20.77 3.52
C ILE A 64 -24.09 -20.31 4.81
N SER A 65 -24.62 -20.67 5.98
CA SER A 65 -24.01 -20.30 7.27
C SER A 65 -22.60 -20.89 7.45
N LYS A 66 -22.37 -22.14 7.03
CA LYS A 66 -21.03 -22.74 7.05
C LYS A 66 -20.07 -21.99 6.12
N LEU A 67 -20.51 -21.61 4.93
CA LEU A 67 -19.69 -20.86 3.98
C LEU A 67 -19.34 -19.47 4.51
N ASP A 68 -20.31 -18.77 5.10
CA ASP A 68 -20.12 -17.43 5.66
C ASP A 68 -19.11 -17.43 6.82
N ASN A 69 -19.21 -18.42 7.70
CA ASN A 69 -18.23 -18.63 8.78
C ASN A 69 -16.82 -18.90 8.24
N ARG A 70 -16.68 -19.75 7.21
CA ARG A 70 -15.39 -20.03 6.56
C ARG A 70 -14.81 -18.79 5.89
N LEU A 71 -15.64 -18.00 5.20
CA LEU A 71 -15.21 -16.75 4.58
C LEU A 71 -14.71 -15.76 5.64
N THR A 72 -15.44 -15.60 6.74
CA THR A 72 -15.05 -14.74 7.86
C THR A 72 -13.71 -15.16 8.46
N GLU A 73 -13.49 -16.46 8.67
CA GLU A 73 -12.23 -16.99 9.18
C GLU A 73 -11.05 -16.71 8.24
N GLU A 74 -11.22 -16.99 6.94
CA GLU A 74 -10.18 -16.75 5.94
C GLU A 74 -9.87 -15.25 5.79
N MET A 75 -10.87 -14.38 5.84
CA MET A 75 -10.68 -12.94 5.90
C MET A 75 -9.87 -12.51 7.13
N GLY A 76 -10.14 -13.11 8.29
CA GLY A 76 -9.37 -12.89 9.52
C GLY A 76 -7.90 -13.25 9.36
N LYS A 77 -7.60 -14.43 8.80
CA LYS A 77 -6.22 -14.88 8.53
C LYS A 77 -5.49 -13.97 7.55
N VAL A 78 -6.18 -13.53 6.49
CA VAL A 78 -5.62 -12.58 5.52
C VAL A 78 -5.28 -11.25 6.20
N ASN A 79 -6.19 -10.73 7.04
CA ASN A 79 -5.96 -9.48 7.75
C ASN A 79 -4.77 -9.58 8.71
N GLU A 80 -4.66 -10.67 9.48
CA GLU A 80 -3.52 -10.92 10.36
C GLU A 80 -2.19 -10.96 9.59
N ARG A 81 -2.17 -11.65 8.43
CA ARG A 81 -0.99 -11.71 7.56
C ARG A 81 -0.61 -10.34 7.05
N ILE A 82 -1.57 -9.53 6.60
CA ILE A 82 -1.34 -8.16 6.14
C ILE A 82 -0.74 -7.32 7.27
N THR A 83 -1.33 -7.34 8.46
CA THR A 83 -0.81 -6.60 9.62
C THR A 83 0.63 -6.99 9.93
N LYS A 84 0.95 -8.29 9.93
CA LYS A 84 2.31 -8.79 10.18
C LYS A 84 3.32 -8.31 9.14
N GLU A 85 2.96 -8.31 7.85
CA GLU A 85 3.86 -7.83 6.79
C GLU A 85 4.05 -6.31 6.85
N ILE A 86 3.02 -5.54 7.21
CA ILE A 86 3.14 -4.09 7.45
C ILE A 86 4.14 -3.83 8.59
N SER A 87 4.02 -4.53 9.73
CA SER A 87 4.96 -4.35 10.85
C SER A 87 6.40 -4.72 10.49
N LYS A 88 6.61 -5.77 9.69
CA LYS A 88 7.96 -6.11 9.19
C LYS A 88 8.53 -5.01 8.30
N LEU A 89 7.70 -4.44 7.42
CA LEU A 89 8.14 -3.37 6.52
C LEU A 89 8.51 -2.11 7.31
N ASP A 90 7.70 -1.74 8.30
CA ASP A 90 7.94 -0.59 9.17
C ASP A 90 9.26 -0.71 9.96
N ASN A 91 9.53 -1.89 10.52
CA ASN A 91 10.80 -2.18 11.18
C ASN A 91 12.00 -2.05 10.23
N ARG A 92 11.89 -2.61 9.02
CA ARG A 92 12.95 -2.51 7.99
C ARG A 92 13.18 -1.06 7.57
N LEU A 93 12.11 -0.28 7.39
CA LEU A 93 12.20 1.13 7.04
C LEU A 93 12.89 1.94 8.14
N THR A 94 12.53 1.68 9.40
CA THR A 94 13.15 2.31 10.57
C THR A 94 14.65 2.01 10.64
N GLU A 95 15.04 0.76 10.39
CA GLU A 95 16.46 0.35 10.38
C GLU A 95 17.24 1.05 9.25
N GLU A 96 16.70 1.08 8.03
CA GLU A 96 17.35 1.73 6.89
C GLU A 96 17.47 3.26 7.09
N ILE A 97 16.45 3.90 7.66
CA ILE A 97 16.52 5.32 8.05
C ILE A 97 17.64 5.53 9.09
N GLY A 98 17.77 4.63 10.06
CA GLY A 98 18.85 4.65 11.05
C GLY A 98 20.23 4.63 10.39
N LYS A 99 20.47 3.68 9.49
CA LYS A 99 21.75 3.56 8.73
C LYS A 99 22.05 4.79 7.88
N ILE A 100 21.03 5.38 7.24
CA ILE A 100 21.20 6.60 6.44
C ILE A 100 21.60 7.77 7.35
N ASN A 101 20.95 7.92 8.51
CA ASN A 101 21.29 8.99 9.45
C ASN A 101 22.72 8.86 9.99
N GLU A 102 23.16 7.64 10.30
CA GLU A 102 24.54 7.36 10.72
C GLU A 102 25.54 7.76 9.64
N ARG A 103 25.33 7.33 8.39
CA ARG A 103 26.18 7.72 7.25
C ARG A 103 26.22 9.24 7.03
N ILE A 104 25.09 9.93 7.14
CA ILE A 104 25.03 11.39 7.03
C ILE A 104 25.84 12.05 8.16
N ALA A 105 25.79 11.52 9.39
CA ALA A 105 26.56 12.04 10.50
C ALA A 105 28.08 11.87 10.26
N GLU A 106 28.51 10.70 9.80
CA GLU A 106 29.91 10.42 9.45
C GLU A 106 30.41 11.34 8.33
N GLU A 107 29.64 11.49 7.24
CA GLU A 107 29.98 12.38 6.13
C GLU A 107 30.12 13.84 6.58
N ARG A 108 29.23 14.31 7.47
CA ARG A 108 29.33 15.66 8.05
C ARG A 108 30.63 15.85 8.84
N VAL A 109 31.04 14.88 9.66
CA VAL A 109 32.29 14.95 10.40
C VAL A 109 33.48 15.00 9.45
N SER A 110 33.51 14.12 8.45
CA SER A 110 34.57 14.08 7.43
C SER A 110 34.69 15.40 6.66
N ILE A 111 33.56 15.98 6.23
CA ILE A 111 33.53 17.27 5.55
C ILE A 111 34.07 18.39 6.45
N ASN A 112 33.62 18.45 7.71
CA ASN A 112 34.07 19.46 8.66
C ASN A 112 35.58 19.39 8.93
N GLN A 113 36.13 18.17 9.03
CA GLN A 113 37.56 17.98 9.18
C GLN A 113 38.32 18.50 7.95
N ARG A 114 37.88 18.13 6.73
CA ARG A 114 38.49 18.63 5.49
C ARG A 114 38.43 20.15 5.38
N ILE A 115 37.31 20.76 5.74
CA ILE A 115 37.16 22.23 5.75
C ILE A 115 38.17 22.84 6.72
N THR A 116 38.31 22.29 7.93
CA THR A 116 39.23 22.78 8.95
C THR A 116 40.68 22.71 8.47
N GLU A 117 41.07 21.59 7.85
CA GLU A 117 42.40 21.40 7.28
C GLU A 117 42.69 22.40 6.14
N GLU A 118 41.75 22.61 5.22
CA GLU A 118 41.90 23.57 4.13
C GLU A 118 41.97 25.02 4.64
N VAL A 119 41.14 25.39 5.63
CA VAL A 119 41.21 26.70 6.27
C VAL A 119 42.57 26.92 6.94
N ALA A 120 43.12 25.90 7.62
CA ALA A 120 44.44 25.99 8.22
C ALA A 120 45.55 26.21 7.17
N LYS A 121 45.50 25.48 6.05
CA LYS A 121 46.45 25.67 4.93
C LYS A 121 46.35 27.08 4.32
N VAL A 122 45.14 27.60 4.13
CA VAL A 122 44.92 28.96 3.61
C VAL A 122 45.49 29.99 4.60
N ASN A 123 45.20 29.85 5.89
CA ASN A 123 45.74 30.77 6.91
C ASN A 123 47.27 30.77 6.96
N GLN A 124 47.89 29.59 6.81
CA GLN A 124 49.35 29.49 6.75
C GLN A 124 49.91 30.23 5.53
N ARG A 125 49.35 29.99 4.33
CA ARG A 125 49.77 30.68 3.10
C ARG A 125 49.63 32.19 3.21
N VAL A 126 48.50 32.68 3.73
CA VAL A 126 48.28 34.11 3.95
C VAL A 126 49.31 34.68 4.92
N THR A 127 49.64 33.96 6.00
CA THR A 127 50.66 34.38 6.96
C THR A 127 52.04 34.48 6.32
N ASP A 128 52.41 33.48 5.51
CA ASP A 128 53.68 33.45 4.79
C ASP A 128 53.78 34.57 3.75
N GLU A 129 52.72 34.82 2.98
CA GLU A 129 52.65 35.93 2.02
C GLU A 129 52.79 37.30 2.71
N ILE A 130 52.13 37.49 3.86
CA ILE A 130 52.27 38.72 4.66
C ILE A 130 53.72 38.92 5.14
N ALA A 131 54.39 37.84 5.57
CA ALA A 131 55.78 37.89 6.01
C ALA A 131 56.74 38.25 4.85
N MET A 132 56.50 37.70 3.65
CA MET A 132 57.24 38.04 2.44
C MET A 132 57.05 39.52 2.08
N VAL A 133 55.80 40.00 2.00
CA VAL A 133 55.50 41.41 1.69
C VAL A 133 56.15 42.35 2.71
N ARG A 134 56.14 42.01 4.00
CA ARG A 134 56.82 42.80 5.03
C ARG A 134 58.33 42.88 4.78
N THR A 135 58.95 41.77 4.40
CA THR A 135 60.38 41.69 4.09
C THR A 135 60.72 42.55 2.88
N ASP A 136 59.94 42.46 1.81
CA ASP A 136 60.11 43.26 0.60
C ASP A 136 59.95 44.76 0.90
N MET A 137 58.99 45.14 1.75
CA MET A 137 58.84 46.52 2.21
C MET A 137 60.07 47.02 2.97
N HIS A 138 60.69 46.18 3.83
CA HIS A 138 61.91 46.54 4.53
C HIS A 138 63.10 46.71 3.57
N ALA A 139 63.23 45.82 2.58
CA ALA A 139 64.25 45.92 1.55
C ALA A 139 64.09 47.22 0.74
N LEU A 140 62.86 47.52 0.28
CA LEU A 140 62.57 48.73 -0.48
C LEU A 140 62.86 50.00 0.33
N ARG A 141 62.50 50.02 1.63
CA ARG A 141 62.85 51.14 2.52
C ARG A 141 64.35 51.33 2.65
N ALA A 142 65.12 50.26 2.79
CA ALA A 142 66.57 50.33 2.88
C ALA A 142 67.18 50.87 1.58
N ASP A 143 66.69 50.43 0.42
CA ASP A 143 67.17 50.90 -0.87
C ASP A 143 66.80 52.38 -1.11
N LEU A 144 65.60 52.81 -0.73
CA LEU A 144 65.22 54.22 -0.75
C LEU A 144 66.16 55.07 0.11
N ILE A 145 66.50 54.61 1.32
CA ILE A 145 67.45 55.32 2.20
C ILE A 145 68.85 55.41 1.56
N LYS A 146 69.36 54.32 0.97
CA LYS A 146 70.66 54.34 0.24
C LYS A 146 70.64 55.38 -0.87
N TRP A 147 69.58 55.41 -1.67
CA TRP A 147 69.43 56.40 -2.74
C TRP A 147 69.34 57.84 -2.21
N MET A 148 68.64 58.06 -1.09
CA MET A 148 68.63 59.36 -0.42
C MET A 148 70.05 59.79 -0.02
N PHE A 149 70.86 58.91 0.56
CA PHE A 149 72.24 59.25 0.92
C PHE A 149 73.12 59.57 -0.30
N ILE A 150 73.04 58.77 -1.37
CA ILE A 150 73.78 59.02 -2.61
C ILE A 150 73.37 60.39 -3.19
N PHE A 151 72.07 60.67 -3.23
CA PHE A 151 71.54 61.94 -3.69
C PHE A 151 72.05 63.11 -2.84
N TRP A 152 71.91 63.03 -1.51
CA TRP A 152 72.35 64.08 -0.58
C TRP A 152 73.87 64.31 -0.63
N ALA A 153 74.67 63.25 -0.72
CA ALA A 153 76.12 63.36 -0.86
C ALA A 153 76.50 64.09 -2.17
N GLY A 154 75.83 63.76 -3.27
CA GLY A 154 75.99 64.47 -4.54
C GLY A 154 75.62 65.96 -4.44
N GLN A 155 74.47 66.29 -3.85
CA GLN A 155 74.03 67.69 -3.64
C GLN A 155 75.03 68.48 -2.79
N ILE A 156 75.48 67.92 -1.67
CA ILE A 156 76.49 68.56 -0.80
C ILE A 156 77.80 68.78 -1.57
N GLY A 157 78.25 67.80 -2.35
CA GLY A 157 79.45 67.93 -3.19
C GLY A 157 79.35 69.07 -4.21
N VAL A 158 78.21 69.20 -4.88
CA VAL A 158 77.96 70.31 -5.83
C VAL A 158 77.95 71.66 -5.11
N ILE A 159 77.25 71.78 -3.98
CA ILE A 159 77.19 73.03 -3.19
C ILE A 159 78.58 73.44 -2.71
N LEU A 160 79.37 72.50 -2.16
CA LEU A 160 80.74 72.76 -1.73
C LEU A 160 81.63 73.19 -2.91
N GLY A 161 81.47 72.56 -4.07
CA GLY A 161 82.18 72.94 -5.29
C GLY A 161 81.86 74.37 -5.74
N ILE A 162 80.58 74.75 -5.72
CA ILE A 162 80.13 76.13 -6.03
C ILE A 162 80.68 77.12 -5.01
N LEU A 163 80.57 76.83 -3.72
CA LEU A 163 81.12 77.69 -2.66
C LEU A 163 82.63 77.89 -2.83
N PHE A 164 83.39 76.83 -3.07
CA PHE A 164 84.83 76.92 -3.30
C PHE A 164 85.19 77.75 -4.54
N ALA A 165 84.39 77.68 -5.60
CA ALA A 165 84.57 78.49 -6.80
C ALA A 165 84.23 79.99 -6.59
N PHE A 166 83.27 80.32 -5.71
CA PHE A 166 82.88 81.70 -5.40
C PHE A 166 83.76 82.38 -4.32
N PHE A 167 84.39 81.61 -3.43
CA PHE A 167 85.26 82.12 -2.36
C PHE A 167 86.77 82.09 -2.70
N ARG A 168 87.12 81.90 -3.98
CA ARG A 168 88.47 81.98 -4.54
C ARG A 168 88.58 83.15 -5.50
#